data_AF-A0A503EF00-F1
#
_entry.id   AF-A0A503EF00-F1
#
_cell.length_a   1.000
_cell.length_b   1.000
_cell.length_c   1.000
_cell.angle_alpha   90.00
_cell.angle_beta   90.00
_cell.angle_gamma   90.00
#
_symmetry.space_group_name_H-M   'P 1'
#
loop_
_entity.id
_entity.type
_entity.pdbx_description
1 polymer ?
#
loop_
_entity_poly.entity_id
_entity_poly.type
_entity_poly.pdbx_seq_one_letter_code
_entity_poly.pdbx_strand_id
1 'polypeptide(L)'
;MTSRLPAKAPTIPAEPDSSGLWANLTAMVLRLSRHVGALCFLSVAVFVAMTGMEFFYFRRLSGGLASLDMRYFGFTPDEGMAWLTALGRRGSEIILVWHYLTFDLLFPTLLSLTLVSLILATGRRLKNFRVLPAQMQAVFALILVLPYTLADYAQNIAVARLLSDFLYANPDSLSVASALIVTKFALLAVPVIVIAAFWLAGQRRRS
;
A
#
# COMPACT_ATOMS: atom_id res chain seq x y z
N MET A 1 13.00 -37.65 -63.17
CA MET A 1 13.43 -37.47 -61.77
C MET A 1 12.96 -36.10 -61.30
N THR A 2 11.85 -36.02 -60.56
CA THR A 2 11.32 -34.76 -60.02
C THR A 2 11.53 -34.75 -58.52
N SER A 3 12.49 -33.93 -58.08
CA SER A 3 12.82 -33.67 -56.68
C SER A 3 11.66 -32.94 -55.99
N ARG A 4 11.10 -33.51 -54.91
CA ARG A 4 10.11 -32.84 -54.06
C ARG A 4 10.82 -32.24 -52.86
N LEU A 5 10.83 -30.91 -52.78
CA LEU A 5 11.27 -30.17 -51.60
C LEU A 5 10.32 -30.43 -50.41
N PRO A 6 10.83 -30.56 -49.17
CA PRO A 6 9.99 -30.74 -47.99
C PRO A 6 9.25 -29.45 -47.65
N ALA A 7 7.94 -29.56 -47.44
CA ALA A 7 7.09 -28.46 -47.00
C ALA A 7 7.52 -27.95 -45.62
N LYS A 8 7.75 -26.64 -45.52
CA LYS A 8 8.07 -25.94 -44.27
C LYS A 8 6.84 -25.98 -43.35
N ALA A 9 6.97 -26.60 -42.18
CA ALA A 9 5.89 -26.67 -41.19
C ALA A 9 5.50 -25.25 -40.71
N PRO A 10 4.20 -24.94 -40.59
CA PRO A 10 3.76 -23.67 -40.04
C PRO A 10 4.12 -23.59 -38.55
N THR A 11 4.97 -22.66 -38.17
CA THR A 11 5.20 -22.28 -36.77
C THR A 11 4.03 -21.43 -36.30
N ILE A 12 3.10 -22.02 -35.56
CA ILE A 12 2.04 -21.28 -34.88
C ILE A 12 2.69 -20.47 -33.76
N PRO A 13 2.51 -19.13 -33.71
CA PRO A 13 2.96 -18.32 -32.57
C PRO A 13 2.20 -18.78 -31.33
N ALA A 14 2.90 -19.09 -30.24
CA ALA A 14 2.25 -19.32 -28.95
C ALA A 14 1.60 -17.99 -28.50
N GLU A 15 0.28 -17.91 -28.52
CA GLU A 15 -0.43 -16.82 -27.87
C GLU A 15 -0.07 -16.85 -26.37
N PRO A 16 0.40 -15.73 -25.79
CA PRO A 16 0.66 -15.68 -24.37
C PRO A 16 -0.66 -15.90 -23.63
N ASP A 17 -0.66 -16.91 -22.74
CA ASP A 17 -1.80 -17.36 -21.92
C ASP A 17 -2.18 -16.32 -20.84
N SER A 18 -2.54 -15.12 -21.29
CA SER A 18 -2.91 -13.98 -20.47
C SER A 18 -4.19 -14.27 -19.69
N SER A 19 -5.11 -15.06 -20.25
CA SER A 19 -6.35 -15.50 -19.61
C SER A 19 -6.09 -16.37 -18.38
N GLY A 20 -5.10 -17.27 -18.43
CA GLY A 20 -4.69 -18.10 -17.29
C GLY A 20 -4.13 -17.28 -16.12
N LEU A 21 -3.29 -16.28 -16.41
CA LEU A 21 -2.70 -15.41 -15.37
C LEU A 21 -3.77 -14.61 -14.63
N TRP A 22 -4.70 -13.98 -15.35
CA TRP A 22 -5.80 -13.20 -14.75
C TRP A 22 -6.74 -14.07 -13.92
N ALA A 23 -7.05 -15.28 -14.38
CA ALA A 23 -7.85 -16.23 -13.63
C ALA A 23 -7.17 -16.63 -12.30
N ASN A 24 -5.86 -16.90 -12.33
CA ASN A 24 -5.08 -17.26 -11.15
C ASN A 24 -4.99 -16.12 -10.13
N LEU A 25 -4.73 -14.88 -10.58
CA LEU A 25 -4.70 -13.69 -9.72
C LEU A 25 -6.07 -13.46 -9.05
N THR A 26 -7.16 -13.59 -9.81
CA THR A 26 -8.51 -13.46 -9.28
C THR A 26 -8.81 -14.52 -8.22
N ALA A 27 -8.42 -15.77 -8.48
CA ALA A 27 -8.59 -16.86 -7.53
C ALA A 27 -7.79 -16.62 -6.24
N MET A 28 -6.56 -16.10 -6.34
CA MET A 28 -5.72 -15.75 -5.20
C MET A 28 -6.35 -14.62 -4.36
N VAL A 29 -6.77 -13.52 -5.00
CA VAL A 29 -7.43 -12.38 -4.34
C VAL A 29 -8.70 -12.82 -3.60
N LEU A 30 -9.50 -13.72 -4.19
CA LEU A 30 -10.69 -14.25 -3.54
C LEU A 30 -10.38 -15.18 -2.38
N ARG A 31 -9.29 -15.97 -2.43
CA ARG A 31 -8.85 -16.79 -1.29
C ARG A 31 -8.39 -15.93 -0.13
N LEU A 32 -7.77 -14.78 -0.40
CA LEU A 32 -7.26 -13.83 0.59
C LEU A 32 -8.34 -13.42 1.60
N SER A 33 -9.56 -13.19 1.11
CA SER A 33 -10.72 -12.84 1.93
C SER A 33 -11.10 -13.88 3.00
N ARG A 34 -10.69 -15.15 2.87
CA ARG A 34 -10.90 -16.19 3.88
C ARG A 34 -10.01 -15.97 5.11
N HIS A 35 -8.88 -15.30 4.92
CA HIS A 35 -7.90 -14.99 5.95
C HIS A 35 -8.02 -13.56 6.47
N VAL A 36 -9.15 -12.87 6.20
CA VAL A 36 -9.34 -11.47 6.58
C VAL A 36 -9.08 -11.21 8.06
N GLY A 37 -9.47 -12.12 8.96
CA GLY A 37 -9.21 -11.99 10.39
C GLY A 37 -7.71 -12.01 10.73
N ALA A 38 -6.96 -12.94 10.13
CA ALA A 38 -5.51 -13.05 10.33
C ALA A 38 -4.77 -11.84 9.74
N LEU A 39 -5.19 -11.38 8.56
CA LEU A 39 -4.64 -10.19 7.91
C LEU A 39 -4.91 -8.93 8.72
N CYS A 40 -6.14 -8.74 9.21
CA CYS A 40 -6.46 -7.64 10.13
C CYS A 40 -5.60 -7.69 11.39
N PHE A 41 -5.50 -8.86 12.03
CA PHE A 41 -4.68 -9.03 13.23
C PHE A 41 -3.21 -8.67 12.97
N LEU A 42 -2.64 -9.19 11.88
CA LEU A 42 -1.25 -8.92 11.52
C LEU A 42 -1.02 -7.44 11.19
N SER A 43 -1.91 -6.82 10.39
CA SER A 43 -1.84 -5.38 10.10
C SER A 43 -1.91 -4.54 11.37
N VAL A 44 -2.83 -4.85 12.30
CA VAL A 44 -2.94 -4.12 13.57
C VAL A 44 -1.70 -4.32 14.41
N ALA A 45 -1.19 -5.56 14.52
CA ALA A 45 0.01 -5.85 15.30
C ALA A 45 1.25 -5.09 14.77
N VAL A 46 1.45 -5.08 13.45
CA VAL A 46 2.55 -4.34 12.82
C VAL A 46 2.36 -2.83 13.00
N PHE A 47 1.15 -2.30 12.79
CA PHE A 47 0.86 -0.89 12.99
C PHE A 47 1.12 -0.44 14.44
N VAL A 48 0.71 -1.25 15.42
CA VAL A 48 0.99 -1.00 16.85
C VAL A 48 2.49 -1.06 17.12
N ALA A 49 3.21 -2.02 16.57
CA ALA A 49 4.67 -2.12 16.72
C ALA A 49 5.40 -0.90 16.14
N MET A 50 5.02 -0.46 14.93
CA MET A 50 5.57 0.73 14.29
C MET A 50 5.28 1.99 15.09
N THR A 51 4.03 2.15 15.54
CA THR A 51 3.62 3.28 16.40
C THR A 51 4.41 3.26 17.71
N GLY A 52 4.54 2.10 18.36
CA GLY A 52 5.34 1.95 19.56
C GLY A 52 6.81 2.34 19.33
N MET A 53 7.41 1.88 18.24
CA MET A 53 8.79 2.22 17.88
C MET A 53 8.98 3.72 17.66
N GLU A 54 8.04 4.38 16.99
CA GLU A 54 8.03 5.83 16.83
C GLU A 54 8.05 6.54 18.20
N PHE A 55 7.13 6.20 19.09
CA PHE A 55 6.97 6.89 20.37
C PHE A 55 8.10 6.59 21.36
N PHE A 56 8.55 5.34 21.46
CA PHE A 56 9.54 4.93 22.46
C PHE A 56 10.98 5.13 22.00
N TYR A 57 11.24 5.13 20.68
CA TYR A 57 12.60 5.14 20.14
C TYR A 57 12.85 6.32 19.19
N PHE A 58 12.12 6.46 18.08
CA PHE A 58 12.46 7.45 17.05
C PHE A 58 12.30 8.90 17.50
N ARG A 59 11.28 9.22 18.29
CA ARG A 59 11.15 10.58 18.86
C ARG A 59 12.33 10.97 19.73
N ARG A 60 13.02 10.02 20.37
CA ARG A 60 14.22 10.33 21.17
C ARG A 60 15.41 10.67 20.28
N LEU A 61 15.45 10.15 19.05
CA LEU A 61 16.51 10.43 18.08
C LEU A 61 16.39 11.84 17.48
N SER A 62 15.17 12.35 17.34
CA SER A 62 14.86 13.66 16.75
C SER A 62 14.67 14.78 17.79
N GLY A 63 15.14 14.59 19.03
CA GLY A 63 14.99 15.59 20.10
C GLY A 63 13.55 15.82 20.55
N GLY A 64 12.65 14.86 20.33
CA GLY A 64 11.23 14.92 20.69
C GLY A 64 10.29 15.24 19.53
N LEU A 65 10.82 15.57 18.35
CA LEU A 65 10.01 15.86 17.16
C LEU A 65 9.37 14.59 16.61
N ALA A 66 8.06 14.61 16.37
CA ALA A 66 7.36 13.52 15.72
C ALA A 66 7.88 13.29 14.29
N SER A 67 7.99 12.03 13.88
CA SER A 67 8.33 11.68 12.49
C SER A 67 7.33 12.28 11.50
N LEU A 68 7.80 12.45 10.27
CA LEU A 68 7.02 13.06 9.21
C LEU A 68 5.71 12.27 8.97
N ASP A 69 5.73 10.95 9.10
CA ASP A 69 4.56 10.08 8.89
C ASP A 69 3.44 10.26 9.92
N MET A 70 3.73 10.80 11.10
CA MET A 70 2.72 11.13 12.11
C MET A 70 1.97 12.43 11.79
N ARG A 71 2.37 13.14 10.73
CA ARG A 71 1.81 14.44 10.34
C ARG A 71 0.75 14.26 9.26
N TYR A 72 -0.43 13.82 9.69
CA TYR A 72 -1.55 13.48 8.80
C TYR A 72 -1.98 14.60 7.84
N PHE A 73 -1.73 15.86 8.20
CA PHE A 73 -2.06 17.05 7.41
C PHE A 73 -0.85 17.64 6.68
N GLY A 74 0.25 16.89 6.60
CA GLY A 74 1.51 17.35 6.04
C GLY A 74 2.32 18.19 7.03
N PHE A 75 3.40 18.77 6.51
CA PHE A 75 4.35 19.61 7.23
C PHE A 75 4.91 20.72 6.33
N THR A 76 5.43 21.77 6.94
CA THR A 76 6.15 22.83 6.20
C THR A 76 7.60 22.43 5.96
N PRO A 77 8.25 22.92 4.89
CA PRO A 77 9.67 22.64 4.66
C PRO A 77 10.57 22.91 5.86
N ASP A 78 10.32 24.00 6.61
CA ASP A 78 11.10 24.35 7.80
C ASP A 78 10.97 23.30 8.90
N GLU A 79 9.76 22.78 9.13
CA GLU A 79 9.56 21.72 10.12
C GLU A 79 10.22 20.40 9.71
N GLY A 80 10.21 20.09 8.41
CA GLY A 80 10.89 18.92 7.87
C GLY A 80 12.40 19.03 7.99
N MET A 81 12.95 20.21 7.69
CA MET A 81 14.37 20.51 7.86
C MET A 81 14.79 20.46 9.33
N ALA A 82 13.97 21.00 10.23
CA ALA A 82 14.21 20.92 11.67
C ALA A 82 14.28 19.47 12.15
N TRP A 83 13.38 18.60 11.67
CA TRP A 83 13.41 17.17 11.99
C TRP A 83 14.66 16.47 11.44
N LEU A 84 15.02 16.69 10.18
CA LEU A 84 16.23 16.12 9.57
C LEU A 84 17.51 16.57 10.30
N THR A 85 17.57 17.85 10.67
CA THR A 85 18.70 18.42 11.40
C THR A 85 18.80 17.85 12.82
N ALA A 86 17.67 17.70 13.51
CA ALA A 86 17.62 17.13 14.86
C ALA A 86 18.04 15.66 14.91
N LEU A 87 17.72 14.88 13.86
CA LEU A 87 18.15 13.49 13.74
C LEU A 87 19.67 13.37 13.58
N GLY A 88 20.26 14.29 12.81
CA GLY A 88 21.63 14.17 12.35
C GLY A 88 21.88 12.88 11.55
N ARG A 89 23.13 12.64 11.15
CA ARG A 89 23.48 11.51 10.28
C ARG A 89 23.13 10.15 10.90
N ARG A 90 23.41 9.96 12.19
CA ARG A 90 23.18 8.70 12.90
C ARG A 90 21.69 8.42 13.08
N GLY A 91 20.88 9.42 13.45
CA GLY A 91 19.44 9.27 13.58
C GLY A 91 18.80 8.94 12.23
N SER A 92 19.22 9.64 11.17
CA SER A 92 18.72 9.39 9.82
C SER A 92 19.01 7.98 9.32
N GLU A 93 20.22 7.46 9.55
CA GLU A 93 20.60 6.09 9.17
C GLU A 93 19.76 5.05 9.91
N ILE A 94 19.54 5.24 11.21
CA ILE A 94 18.74 4.34 12.04
C ILE A 94 17.29 4.29 11.56
N ILE A 95 16.68 5.46 11.30
CA ILE A 95 15.30 5.55 10.82
C ILE A 95 15.20 4.98 9.40
N LEU A 96 16.16 5.28 8.52
CA LEU A 96 16.17 4.74 7.16
C LEU A 96 16.15 3.21 7.15
N VAL A 97 17.03 2.56 7.92
CA VAL A 97 17.14 1.09 7.94
C VAL A 97 15.93 0.44 8.63
N TRP A 98 15.61 0.89 9.84
CA TRP A 98 14.60 0.21 10.67
C TRP A 98 13.17 0.59 10.32
N HIS A 99 12.93 1.84 9.92
CA HIS A 99 11.58 2.30 9.60
C HIS A 99 11.29 2.12 8.11
N TYR A 100 12.01 2.85 7.25
CA TYR A 100 11.70 2.94 5.82
C TYR A 100 12.03 1.68 5.01
N LEU A 101 13.18 1.05 5.29
CA LEU A 101 13.62 -0.15 4.56
C LEU A 101 13.12 -1.47 5.15
N THR A 102 12.44 -1.44 6.30
CA THR A 102 11.92 -2.65 6.96
C THR A 102 10.39 -2.61 7.10
N PHE A 103 9.87 -1.76 7.99
CA PHE A 103 8.44 -1.74 8.27
C PHE A 103 7.64 -1.08 7.14
N ASP A 104 8.02 0.13 6.72
CA ASP A 104 7.32 0.87 5.66
C ASP A 104 7.55 0.25 4.27
N LEU A 105 8.51 -0.68 4.13
CA LEU A 105 8.65 -1.48 2.91
C LEU A 105 7.54 -2.55 2.81
N LEU A 106 7.19 -3.19 3.93
CA LEU A 106 6.27 -4.34 3.97
C LEU A 106 4.83 -3.93 4.31
N PHE A 107 4.68 -2.93 5.16
CA PHE A 107 3.40 -2.55 5.73
C PHE A 107 2.37 -2.08 4.70
N PRO A 108 2.72 -1.26 3.67
CA PRO A 108 1.74 -0.82 2.68
C PRO A 108 1.14 -2.00 1.92
N THR A 109 1.97 -2.98 1.53
CA THR A 109 1.48 -4.21 0.89
C THR A 109 0.58 -5.01 1.82
N LEU A 110 1.01 -5.22 3.08
CA LEU A 110 0.21 -5.94 4.07
C LEU A 110 -1.14 -5.26 4.30
N LEU A 111 -1.16 -3.95 4.51
CA LEU A 111 -2.38 -3.17 4.72
C LEU A 111 -3.29 -3.24 3.49
N SER A 112 -2.73 -3.14 2.28
CA SER A 112 -3.49 -3.25 1.03
C SER A 112 -4.14 -4.63 0.84
N LEU A 113 -3.42 -5.71 1.16
CA LEU A 113 -3.98 -7.06 1.18
C LEU A 113 -5.13 -7.18 2.19
N THR A 114 -5.00 -6.55 3.36
CA THR A 114 -6.05 -6.48 4.38
C THR A 114 -7.27 -5.69 3.89
N LEU A 115 -7.06 -4.51 3.30
CA LEU A 115 -8.13 -3.66 2.76
C LEU A 115 -8.90 -4.35 1.63
N VAL A 116 -8.19 -4.95 0.66
CA VAL A 116 -8.82 -5.74 -0.42
C VAL A 116 -9.65 -6.88 0.17
N SER A 117 -9.09 -7.63 1.13
CA SER A 117 -9.78 -8.73 1.79
C SER A 117 -11.04 -8.26 2.53
N LEU A 118 -10.96 -7.12 3.22
CA LEU A 118 -12.09 -6.51 3.92
C LEU A 118 -13.18 -6.07 2.95
N ILE A 119 -12.84 -5.35 1.86
CA ILE A 119 -13.80 -4.92 0.84
C ILE A 119 -14.55 -6.13 0.27
N LEU A 120 -13.85 -7.22 -0.06
CA LEU A 120 -14.48 -8.44 -0.58
C LEU A 120 -15.33 -9.16 0.48
N ALA A 121 -14.88 -9.20 1.73
CA ALA A 121 -15.59 -9.86 2.82
C ALA A 121 -16.86 -9.11 3.23
N THR A 122 -16.81 -7.78 3.31
CA THR A 122 -17.97 -6.94 3.63
C THR A 122 -18.89 -6.79 2.44
N GLY A 123 -18.34 -6.58 1.24
CA GLY A 123 -19.09 -6.42 -0.01
C GLY A 123 -19.95 -7.64 -0.34
N ARG A 124 -19.45 -8.87 -0.17
CA ARG A 124 -20.22 -10.09 -0.43
C ARG A 124 -21.42 -10.29 0.52
N ARG A 125 -21.57 -9.47 1.56
CA ARG A 125 -22.80 -9.41 2.37
C ARG A 125 -23.93 -8.66 1.67
N LEU A 126 -23.62 -7.86 0.65
CA LEU A 126 -24.58 -7.11 -0.15
C LEU A 126 -25.01 -7.93 -1.38
N LYS A 127 -26.33 -8.04 -1.62
CA LYS A 127 -26.88 -8.81 -2.75
C LYS A 127 -26.29 -8.36 -4.09
N ASN A 128 -26.26 -7.05 -4.34
CA ASN A 128 -25.83 -6.46 -5.62
C ASN A 128 -24.33 -6.69 -5.89
N PHE A 129 -23.50 -6.66 -4.85
CA PHE A 129 -22.07 -6.91 -5.00
C PHE A 129 -21.78 -8.41 -5.17
N ARG A 130 -22.53 -9.26 -4.46
CA ARG A 130 -22.35 -10.72 -4.50
C ARG A 130 -22.67 -11.34 -5.86
N VAL A 131 -23.60 -10.76 -6.62
CA VAL A 131 -23.97 -11.25 -7.96
C VAL A 131 -22.96 -10.86 -9.05
N LEU A 132 -22.04 -9.93 -8.76
CA LEU A 132 -21.00 -9.56 -9.73
C LEU A 132 -20.04 -10.73 -9.98
N PRO A 133 -19.49 -10.86 -11.20
CA PRO A 133 -18.41 -11.79 -11.48
C PRO A 133 -17.23 -11.61 -10.51
N ALA A 134 -16.61 -12.73 -10.15
CA ALA A 134 -15.41 -12.80 -9.31
C ALA A 134 -14.32 -11.78 -9.71
N GLN A 135 -14.05 -11.67 -11.00
CA GLN A 135 -13.08 -10.74 -11.57
C GLN A 135 -13.46 -9.28 -11.31
N MET A 136 -14.74 -8.91 -11.51
CA MET A 136 -15.21 -7.55 -11.25
C MET A 136 -15.14 -7.18 -9.77
N GLN A 137 -15.43 -8.12 -8.86
CA GLN A 137 -15.26 -7.90 -7.42
C GLN A 137 -13.78 -7.63 -7.07
N ALA A 138 -12.86 -8.41 -7.64
CA ALA A 138 -11.43 -8.24 -7.43
C ALA A 138 -10.91 -6.92 -8.01
N VAL A 139 -11.25 -6.59 -9.25
CA VAL A 139 -10.88 -5.33 -9.91
C VAL A 139 -11.42 -4.13 -9.13
N PHE A 140 -12.67 -4.18 -8.68
CA PHE A 140 -13.25 -3.13 -7.84
C PHE A 140 -12.44 -2.91 -6.56
N ALA A 141 -12.11 -3.97 -5.84
CA ALA A 141 -11.32 -3.87 -4.61
C ALA A 141 -9.89 -3.34 -4.89
N LEU A 142 -9.25 -3.78 -5.97
CA LEU A 142 -7.92 -3.33 -6.36
C LEU A 142 -7.89 -1.86 -6.76
N ILE A 143 -8.85 -1.39 -7.57
CA ILE A 143 -8.94 0.02 -7.98
C ILE A 143 -9.07 0.94 -6.77
N LEU A 144 -9.78 0.53 -5.72
CA LEU A 144 -9.94 1.33 -4.51
C LEU A 144 -8.69 1.38 -3.62
N VAL A 145 -7.81 0.39 -3.71
CA VAL A 145 -6.68 0.22 -2.77
C VAL A 145 -5.32 0.56 -3.41
N LEU A 146 -5.14 0.30 -4.71
CA LEU A 146 -3.89 0.56 -5.41
C LEU A 146 -3.44 2.02 -5.34
N PRO A 147 -4.30 3.04 -5.49
CA PRO A 147 -3.86 4.44 -5.39
C PRO A 147 -3.19 4.76 -4.06
N TYR A 148 -3.78 4.29 -2.94
CA TYR A 148 -3.16 4.41 -1.62
C TYR A 148 -1.78 3.74 -1.59
N THR A 149 -1.71 2.49 -2.04
CA THR A 149 -0.47 1.68 -1.99
C THR A 149 0.68 2.37 -2.74
N LEU A 150 0.37 2.90 -3.93
CA LEU A 150 1.34 3.61 -4.76
C LEU A 150 1.79 4.93 -4.13
N ALA A 151 0.86 5.69 -3.56
CA ALA A 151 1.19 6.94 -2.88
C ALA A 151 2.05 6.70 -1.63
N ASP A 152 1.78 5.64 -0.88
CA ASP A 152 2.56 5.26 0.30
C ASP A 152 4.00 4.87 -0.09
N TYR A 153 4.18 3.99 -1.08
CA TYR A 153 5.52 3.66 -1.58
C TYR A 153 6.26 4.86 -2.18
N ALA A 154 5.58 5.72 -2.94
CA ALA A 154 6.18 6.94 -3.47
C ALA A 154 6.66 7.86 -2.33
N GLN A 155 5.87 7.98 -1.27
CA GLN A 155 6.23 8.74 -0.09
C GLN A 155 7.43 8.13 0.65
N ASN A 156 7.44 6.81 0.86
CA ASN A 156 8.54 6.11 1.53
C ASN A 156 9.85 6.29 0.75
N ILE A 157 9.80 6.25 -0.58
CA ILE A 157 10.95 6.54 -1.44
C ILE A 157 11.41 8.00 -1.29
N ALA A 158 10.47 8.95 -1.30
CA ALA A 158 10.79 10.37 -1.16
C ALA A 158 11.50 10.66 0.18
N VAL A 159 10.97 10.13 1.29
CA VAL A 159 11.58 10.33 2.61
C VAL A 159 12.89 9.55 2.76
N ALA A 160 12.97 8.33 2.24
CA ALA A 160 14.22 7.57 2.23
C ALA A 160 15.34 8.34 1.53
N ARG A 161 15.05 9.03 0.42
CA ARG A 161 16.02 9.90 -0.26
C ARG A 161 16.47 11.06 0.61
N LEU A 162 15.53 11.76 1.25
CA LEU A 162 15.81 12.86 2.18
C LEU A 162 16.70 12.42 3.36
N LEU A 163 16.51 11.20 3.86
CA LEU A 163 17.30 10.63 4.95
C LEU A 163 18.67 10.13 4.50
N SER A 164 18.77 9.62 3.27
CA SER A 164 20.01 9.05 2.74
C SER A 164 21.06 10.10 2.39
N ASP A 165 20.63 11.25 1.87
CA ASP A 165 21.52 12.32 1.44
C ASP A 165 20.85 13.68 1.66
N PHE A 166 21.49 14.48 2.52
CA PHE A 166 21.02 15.79 2.94
C PHE A 166 21.00 16.80 1.79
N LEU A 167 21.71 16.55 0.68
CA LEU A 167 21.64 17.40 -0.52
C LEU A 167 20.24 17.40 -1.16
N TYR A 168 19.46 16.34 -0.95
CA TYR A 168 18.07 16.29 -1.40
C TYR A 168 17.10 16.98 -0.44
N ALA A 169 17.55 17.38 0.76
CA ALA A 169 16.73 18.10 1.73
C ALA A 169 16.59 19.58 1.34
N ASN A 170 15.99 19.86 0.19
CA ASN A 170 15.63 21.20 -0.24
C ASN A 170 14.12 21.45 -0.03
N PRO A 171 13.67 22.73 -0.03
CA PRO A 171 12.27 23.06 0.22
C PRO A 171 11.28 22.36 -0.71
N ASP A 172 11.61 22.22 -2.00
CA ASP A 172 10.76 21.57 -2.98
C ASP A 172 10.58 20.08 -2.67
N SER A 173 11.67 19.36 -2.38
CA SER A 173 11.62 17.93 -2.06
C SER A 173 10.86 17.66 -0.75
N LEU A 174 11.02 18.53 0.24
CA LEU A 174 10.26 18.48 1.49
C LEU A 174 8.77 18.76 1.27
N SER A 175 8.44 19.72 0.40
CA SER A 175 7.04 20.00 0.02
C SER A 175 6.39 18.82 -0.71
N VAL A 176 7.13 18.14 -1.59
CA VAL A 176 6.66 16.93 -2.29
C VAL A 176 6.42 15.79 -1.30
N ALA A 177 7.35 15.55 -0.38
CA ALA A 177 7.17 14.54 0.66
C ALA A 177 5.93 14.84 1.53
N SER A 178 5.74 16.11 1.93
CA SER A 178 4.55 16.57 2.66
C SER A 178 3.25 16.33 1.89
N ALA A 179 3.20 16.69 0.59
CA ALA A 179 2.04 16.45 -0.27
C ALA A 179 1.72 14.97 -0.45
N LEU A 180 2.75 14.12 -0.56
CA LEU A 180 2.60 12.67 -0.64
C LEU A 180 2.03 12.07 0.65
N ILE A 181 2.41 12.60 1.82
CA ILE A 181 1.83 12.19 3.11
C ILE A 181 0.32 12.50 3.14
N VAL A 182 -0.07 13.72 2.78
CA VAL A 182 -1.50 14.09 2.73
C VAL A 182 -2.25 13.22 1.72
N THR A 183 -1.65 13.01 0.56
CA THR A 183 -2.23 12.22 -0.54
C THR A 183 -2.44 10.76 -0.13
N LYS A 184 -1.45 10.10 0.50
CA LYS A 184 -1.62 8.71 0.94
C LYS A 184 -2.77 8.58 1.96
N PHE A 185 -2.89 9.51 2.90
CA PHE A 185 -3.99 9.46 3.88
C PHE A 185 -5.36 9.74 3.26
N ALA A 186 -5.44 10.72 2.34
CA ALA A 186 -6.67 10.98 1.59
C ALA A 186 -7.11 9.76 0.77
N LEU A 187 -6.16 9.10 0.10
CA LEU A 187 -6.41 7.89 -0.69
C LEU A 187 -6.74 6.68 0.20
N LEU A 188 -6.15 6.57 1.40
CA LEU A 188 -6.47 5.52 2.38
C LEU A 188 -7.89 5.66 2.93
N ALA A 189 -8.39 6.89 3.08
CA ALA A 189 -9.74 7.13 3.58
C ALA A 189 -10.81 6.50 2.67
N VAL A 190 -10.60 6.47 1.35
CA VAL A 190 -11.54 5.93 0.38
C VAL A 190 -11.90 4.45 0.64
N PRO A 191 -10.96 3.49 0.65
CA PRO A 191 -11.29 2.10 0.94
C PRO A 191 -11.85 1.91 2.35
N VAL A 192 -11.38 2.67 3.34
CA VAL A 192 -11.91 2.62 4.73
C VAL A 192 -13.39 3.00 4.77
N ILE A 193 -13.77 4.10 4.11
CA ILE A 193 -15.17 4.55 4.02
C ILE A 193 -16.02 3.51 3.29
N VAL A 194 -15.53 2.92 2.19
CA VAL A 194 -16.24 1.86 1.47
C VAL A 194 -16.48 0.63 2.36
N ILE A 195 -15.48 0.19 3.11
CA ILE A 195 -15.61 -0.93 4.04
C ILE A 195 -16.67 -0.62 5.11
N ALA A 196 -16.63 0.58 5.70
CA ALA A 196 -17.60 1.00 6.70
C ALA A 196 -19.03 1.06 6.12
N ALA A 197 -19.20 1.63 4.92
CA ALA A 197 -20.47 1.68 4.23
C ALA A 197 -21.03 0.27 3.93
N PHE A 198 -20.18 -0.64 3.41
CA PHE A 198 -20.57 -2.03 3.15
C PHE A 198 -20.96 -2.77 4.44
N TRP A 199 -20.21 -2.57 5.52
CA TRP A 199 -20.51 -3.15 6.81
C TRP A 199 -21.86 -2.68 7.35
N LEU A 200 -22.10 -1.37 7.39
CA LEU A 200 -23.34 -0.77 7.89
C LEU A 200 -24.55 -1.17 7.03
N ALA A 201 -24.43 -1.13 5.71
CA ALA A 201 -25.49 -1.56 4.80
C ALA A 201 -25.79 -3.06 4.92
N GLY A 202 -24.78 -3.88 5.22
CA GLY A 202 -24.95 -5.31 5.49
C GLY A 202 -25.64 -5.62 6.82
N GLN A 203 -25.43 -4.79 7.85
CA GLN A 203 -26.11 -4.92 9.15
C GLN A 203 -27.60 -4.58 9.06
N ARG A 204 -27.95 -3.46 8.42
CA ARG A 204 -29.35 -3.00 8.27
C ARG A 204 -30.28 -3.98 7.55
N ARG A 205 -29.74 -4.95 6.83
CA ARG A 205 -30.52 -5.99 6.12
C ARG A 205 -30.70 -7.28 6.92
N ARG A 206 -30.02 -7.42 8.07
CA ARG A 206 -30.12 -8.57 8.97
C ARG A 206 -31.03 -8.30 10.17
N SER A 207 -31.22 -7.03 10.51
CA SER A 207 -32.26 -6.54 11.43
C SER A 207 -33.59 -6.43 10.71
#